data_AF-A0AAD5MV00-F1
#
_entry.id   AF-A0AAD5MV00-F1
#
_cell.length_a   1.000
_cell.length_b   1.000
_cell.length_c   1.000
_cell.angle_alpha   90.00
_cell.angle_beta   90.00
_cell.angle_gamma   90.00
#
_symmetry.space_group_name_H-M   'P 1'
#
loop_
_entity.id
_entity.type
_entity.pdbx_description
1 polymer ?
#
loop_
_entity_poly.entity_id
_entity_poly.type
_entity_poly.pdbx_seq_one_letter_code
_entity_poly.pdbx_strand_id
1 'polypeptide(L)'
;FTAPRIHYKMFLVIFLTLSIFSHFQSGLCNGGYTEPFGCQGEAINDRTRDDALSFFNFIRARLALGHYHMFGLSSASHMNKLRWDCNLESIAERVVHYCPKDAPLMRVVNAINFN
;
A
#
# COMPACT_ATOMS: atom_id res chain seq x y z
N PHE A 1 -48.95 39.44 31.08
CA PHE A 1 -49.48 38.12 30.70
C PHE A 1 -48.38 37.32 30.02
N THR A 2 -48.33 36.05 30.45
CA THR A 2 -47.39 34.96 30.20
C THR A 2 -47.07 34.65 28.73
N ALA A 3 -45.89 34.07 28.50
CA ALA A 3 -45.27 33.75 27.21
C ALA A 3 -46.07 32.79 26.29
N PRO A 4 -45.57 32.49 25.07
CA PRO A 4 -44.97 31.16 24.97
C PRO A 4 -43.51 31.22 24.48
N ARG A 5 -42.65 30.94 25.44
CA ARG A 5 -41.21 30.83 25.39
C ARG A 5 -40.79 29.45 24.84
N ILE A 6 -41.44 28.98 23.77
CA ILE A 6 -41.36 27.57 23.33
C ILE A 6 -40.86 27.42 21.88
N HIS A 7 -41.20 28.35 20.96
CA HIS A 7 -40.84 28.18 19.54
C HIS A 7 -39.34 28.36 19.22
N TYR A 8 -38.64 29.25 19.94
CA TYR A 8 -37.21 29.46 19.68
C TYR A 8 -36.32 28.36 20.26
N LYS A 9 -36.77 27.67 21.31
CA LYS A 9 -36.03 26.51 21.88
C LYS A 9 -36.13 25.29 20.95
N MET A 10 -37.28 25.09 20.31
CA MET A 10 -37.49 23.96 19.40
C MET A 10 -36.67 24.10 18.11
N PHE A 11 -36.58 25.31 17.53
CA PHE A 11 -35.73 25.56 16.36
C PHE A 11 -34.23 25.45 16.67
N LEU A 12 -33.77 25.94 17.83
CA LEU A 12 -32.35 25.86 18.20
C LEU A 12 -31.89 24.41 18.44
N VAL A 13 -32.78 23.55 18.97
CA VAL A 13 -32.50 22.12 19.17
C VAL A 13 -32.42 21.37 17.84
N ILE A 14 -33.25 21.72 16.84
CA ILE A 14 -33.22 21.11 15.51
C ILE A 14 -31.92 21.45 14.75
N PHE A 15 -31.43 22.70 14.86
CA PHE A 15 -30.14 23.08 14.25
C PHE A 15 -28.94 22.43 14.95
N LEU A 16 -28.99 22.23 16.27
CA LEU A 16 -27.93 21.57 17.02
C LEU A 16 -27.89 20.05 16.80
N THR A 17 -29.03 19.37 16.62
CA THR A 17 -29.05 17.92 16.37
C THR A 17 -28.72 17.55 14.92
N LEU A 18 -29.03 18.41 13.94
CA LEU A 18 -28.61 18.24 12.54
C LEU A 18 -27.10 18.47 12.34
N SER A 19 -26.44 19.18 13.27
CA SER A 19 -24.98 19.38 13.27
C SER A 19 -24.20 18.18 13.84
N ILE A 20 -24.89 17.26 14.54
CA ILE A 20 -24.28 16.06 15.14
C ILE A 20 -24.47 14.83 14.23
N PHE A 21 -25.45 14.86 13.32
CA PHE A 21 -25.68 13.76 12.36
C PHE A 21 -24.72 13.76 11.16
N SER A 22 -23.93 14.81 10.95
CA SER A 22 -22.87 14.85 9.93
C SER A 22 -21.52 14.32 10.44
N HIS A 23 -21.45 13.72 11.64
CA HIS A 23 -20.23 13.10 12.17
C HIS A 23 -20.32 11.58 12.38
N PHE A 24 -21.41 10.94 11.93
CA PHE A 24 -21.41 9.50 11.73
C PHE A 24 -21.00 9.16 10.28
N GLN A 25 -19.80 9.60 9.87
CA GLN A 25 -19.13 8.99 8.73
C GLN A 25 -18.60 7.65 9.25
N SER A 26 -19.36 6.60 8.96
CA SER A 26 -19.01 5.19 9.06
C SER A 26 -17.51 4.93 8.88
N GLY A 27 -16.82 4.65 9.99
CA GLY A 27 -15.45 4.14 10.01
C GLY A 27 -15.34 2.66 9.61
N LEU A 28 -16.03 2.26 8.55
CA LEU A 28 -15.98 0.92 7.98
C LEU A 28 -15.89 1.08 6.47
N CYS A 29 -14.79 0.58 5.90
CA CYS A 29 -14.34 0.69 4.50
C CYS A 29 -13.50 1.94 4.17
N ASN A 30 -12.36 2.14 4.85
CA ASN A 30 -11.17 2.70 4.17
C ASN A 30 -10.58 1.63 3.22
N GLY A 31 -11.39 1.13 2.30
CA GLY A 31 -10.90 0.40 1.14
C GLY A 31 -10.47 1.46 0.13
N GLY A 32 -9.26 2.01 0.31
CA GLY A 32 -8.65 2.79 -0.76
C GLY A 32 -8.62 1.92 -2.01
N TYR A 33 -9.11 2.43 -3.14
CA TYR A 33 -8.92 1.76 -4.42
C TYR A 33 -7.41 1.82 -4.74
N THR A 34 -6.74 0.68 -4.65
CA THR A 34 -5.41 0.51 -5.22
C THR A 34 -5.59 0.14 -6.68
N GLU A 35 -4.95 0.89 -7.57
CA GLU A 35 -4.92 0.56 -8.98
C GLU A 35 -4.31 -0.84 -9.15
N PRO A 36 -4.97 -1.75 -9.89
CA PRO A 36 -4.48 -3.10 -10.08
C PRO A 36 -3.15 -3.10 -10.84
N PHE A 37 -2.28 -4.07 -10.55
CA PHE A 37 -0.96 -4.15 -11.20
C PHE A 37 -1.04 -4.52 -12.68
N GLY A 38 -2.18 -5.05 -13.14
CA GLY A 38 -2.42 -5.38 -14.55
C GLY A 38 -1.66 -6.61 -15.06
N CYS A 39 -1.08 -7.41 -14.16
CA CYS A 39 -0.38 -8.63 -14.52
C CYS A 39 -1.36 -9.76 -14.84
N GLN A 40 -1.01 -10.60 -15.82
CA GLN A 40 -1.82 -11.74 -16.28
C GLN A 40 -1.50 -13.05 -15.53
N GLY A 41 -0.52 -13.03 -14.61
CA GLY A 41 -0.15 -14.18 -13.81
C GLY A 41 -1.22 -14.49 -12.76
N GLU A 42 -1.61 -15.76 -12.66
CA GLU A 42 -2.65 -16.23 -11.72
C GLU A 42 -2.04 -16.85 -10.46
N ALA A 43 -0.71 -17.04 -10.42
CA ALA A 43 -0.02 -17.63 -9.27
C ALA A 43 -0.14 -16.77 -7.99
N ILE A 44 -0.24 -15.45 -8.13
CA ILE A 44 -0.40 -14.51 -7.02
C ILE A 44 -1.41 -13.41 -7.38
N ASN A 45 -2.06 -12.85 -6.36
CA ASN A 45 -3.00 -11.73 -6.52
C ASN A 45 -2.34 -10.37 -6.27
N ASP A 46 -3.04 -9.29 -6.64
CA ASP A 46 -2.52 -7.92 -6.51
C ASP A 46 -2.17 -7.53 -5.07
N ARG A 47 -2.87 -8.07 -4.08
CA ARG A 47 -2.51 -7.87 -2.68
C ARG A 47 -1.13 -8.45 -2.37
N THR A 48 -0.83 -9.64 -2.87
CA THR A 48 0.48 -10.30 -2.68
C THR A 48 1.58 -9.50 -3.40
N ARG A 49 1.29 -8.95 -4.58
CA ARG A 49 2.20 -8.06 -5.31
C ARG A 49 2.51 -6.79 -4.50
N ASP A 50 1.48 -6.16 -3.94
CA ASP A 50 1.61 -4.96 -3.11
C ASP A 50 2.40 -5.25 -1.83
N ASP A 51 2.08 -6.33 -1.12
CA ASP A 51 2.76 -6.73 0.11
C ASP A 51 4.27 -6.97 -0.16
N ALA A 52 4.61 -7.69 -1.23
CA ALA A 52 6.00 -7.93 -1.61
C ALA A 52 6.73 -6.64 -2.01
N LEU A 53 6.13 -5.81 -2.87
CA LEU A 53 6.73 -4.57 -3.33
C LEU A 53 6.95 -3.57 -2.18
N SER A 54 5.94 -3.45 -1.32
CA SER A 54 5.97 -2.57 -0.15
C SER A 54 7.03 -3.01 0.86
N PHE A 55 7.15 -4.32 1.12
CA PHE A 55 8.18 -4.86 1.99
C PHE A 55 9.60 -4.50 1.53
N PHE A 56 9.93 -4.74 0.26
CA PHE A 56 11.26 -4.41 -0.25
C PHE A 56 11.52 -2.91 -0.28
N ASN A 57 10.55 -2.10 -0.69
CA ASN A 57 10.70 -0.65 -0.69
C ASN A 57 10.85 -0.08 0.73
N PHE A 58 10.17 -0.65 1.73
CA PHE A 58 10.35 -0.30 3.13
C PHE A 58 11.78 -0.56 3.62
N ILE A 59 12.33 -1.76 3.34
CA ILE A 59 13.71 -2.10 3.71
C ILE A 59 14.70 -1.17 2.99
N ARG A 60 14.52 -0.94 1.68
CA ARG A 60 15.38 -0.05 0.88
C ARG A 60 15.37 1.39 1.40
N ALA A 61 14.20 1.92 1.75
CA ALA A 61 14.09 3.25 2.35
C ALA A 61 14.81 3.31 3.69
N ARG A 62 14.67 2.28 4.52
CA ARG A 62 15.37 2.22 5.81
C ARG A 62 16.89 2.15 5.66
N LEU A 63 17.38 1.41 4.68
CA LEU A 63 18.79 1.37 4.31
C LEU A 63 19.28 2.74 3.83
N ALA A 64 18.55 3.38 2.93
CA ALA A 64 18.89 4.71 2.42
C ALA A 64 19.03 5.74 3.56
N LEU A 65 18.15 5.67 4.56
CA LEU A 65 18.15 6.53 5.75
C LEU A 65 19.20 6.14 6.82
N GLY A 66 19.98 5.07 6.61
CA GLY A 66 21.04 4.65 7.54
C GLY A 66 20.56 3.89 8.79
N HIS A 67 19.34 3.36 8.79
CA HIS A 67 18.81 2.59 9.94
C HIS A 67 19.50 1.24 10.15
N TYR A 68 20.38 0.81 9.24
CA TYR A 68 21.15 -0.44 9.35
C TYR A 68 22.65 -0.22 9.60
N HIS A 69 23.08 0.98 10.01
CA HIS A 69 24.49 1.28 10.29
C HIS A 69 25.11 0.32 11.32
N MET A 70 24.34 -0.11 12.33
CA MET A 70 24.79 -1.06 13.37
C MET A 70 25.16 -2.44 12.81
N PHE A 71 24.70 -2.77 11.59
CA PHE A 71 25.05 -3.99 10.86
C PHE A 71 26.16 -3.77 9.83
N GLY A 72 26.84 -2.61 9.88
CA GLY A 72 27.91 -2.26 8.95
C GLY A 72 27.43 -1.82 7.57
N LEU A 73 26.13 -1.55 7.40
CA LEU A 73 25.56 -1.08 6.14
C LEU A 73 25.51 0.45 6.09
N SER A 74 26.19 1.04 5.12
CA SER A 74 26.16 2.49 4.87
C SER A 74 24.80 2.95 4.34
N SER A 75 24.47 4.21 4.60
CA SER A 75 23.34 4.87 3.94
C SER A 75 23.57 4.99 2.44
N ALA A 76 22.48 5.21 1.69
CA ALA A 76 22.52 5.32 0.24
C ALA A 76 21.78 6.58 -0.21
N SER A 77 22.48 7.47 -0.91
CA SER A 77 21.95 8.77 -1.36
C SER A 77 21.01 8.68 -2.56
N HIS A 78 21.13 7.65 -3.39
CA HIS A 78 20.37 7.48 -4.64
C HIS A 78 19.72 6.10 -4.72
N MET A 79 18.98 5.72 -3.67
CA MET A 79 18.29 4.43 -3.63
C MET A 79 16.94 4.52 -4.36
N ASN A 80 16.89 4.02 -5.60
CA ASN A 80 15.66 4.06 -6.40
C ASN A 80 14.53 3.22 -5.79
N LYS A 81 13.30 3.73 -5.84
CA LYS A 81 12.10 2.96 -5.46
C LYS A 81 11.85 1.87 -6.51
N LEU A 82 11.61 0.65 -6.07
CA LEU A 82 11.23 -0.44 -6.95
C LEU A 82 9.81 -0.24 -7.46
N ARG A 83 9.57 -0.68 -8.68
CA ARG A 83 8.25 -0.85 -9.29
C ARG A 83 8.02 -2.33 -9.60
N TRP A 84 6.77 -2.75 -9.56
CA TRP A 84 6.42 -4.09 -10.02
C TRP A 84 6.57 -4.19 -11.54
N ASP A 85 6.98 -5.35 -12.04
CA ASP A 85 7.11 -5.63 -13.46
C ASP A 85 6.53 -7.03 -13.75
N CYS A 86 5.45 -7.07 -14.53
CA CYS A 86 4.74 -8.30 -14.83
C CYS A 86 5.57 -9.29 -15.67
N ASN A 87 6.55 -8.83 -16.46
CA ASN A 87 7.42 -9.72 -17.22
C ASN A 87 8.40 -10.44 -16.29
N LEU A 88 8.96 -9.72 -15.31
CA LEU A 88 9.80 -10.33 -14.27
C LEU A 88 9.00 -11.32 -13.42
N GLU A 89 7.75 -11.01 -13.09
CA GLU A 89 6.84 -11.94 -12.42
C GLU A 89 6.63 -13.22 -13.25
N SER A 90 6.33 -13.11 -14.54
CA SER A 90 6.12 -14.26 -15.43
C SER A 90 7.38 -15.14 -15.55
N ILE A 91 8.58 -14.53 -15.53
CA ILE A 91 9.83 -15.28 -15.48
C ILE A 91 9.96 -16.04 -14.16
N ALA A 92 9.68 -15.37 -13.03
CA ALA A 92 9.73 -15.99 -11.71
C ALA A 92 8.73 -17.16 -11.59
N GLU A 93 7.50 -16.97 -12.06
CA GLU A 93 6.45 -17.98 -12.09
C GLU A 93 6.89 -19.23 -12.86
N ARG A 94 7.46 -19.07 -14.08
CA ARG A 94 7.97 -20.20 -14.87
C ARG A 94 9.09 -20.96 -14.17
N VAL A 95 9.96 -20.25 -13.45
CA VAL A 95 11.06 -20.88 -12.69
C VAL A 95 10.52 -21.74 -11.56
N VAL A 96 9.51 -21.27 -10.84
CA VAL A 96 8.97 -21.96 -9.65
C VAL A 96 7.80 -22.89 -9.96
N HIS A 97 7.32 -22.94 -11.21
CA HIS A 97 6.09 -23.66 -11.61
C HIS A 97 6.04 -25.13 -11.14
N TYR A 98 7.18 -25.83 -11.13
CA TYR A 98 7.26 -27.23 -10.66
C TYR A 98 7.91 -27.39 -9.29
N CYS A 99 8.01 -26.29 -8.53
CA CYS A 99 8.68 -26.22 -7.23
C CYS A 99 10.05 -26.92 -7.24
N PRO A 100 10.95 -26.60 -8.18
CA PRO A 100 12.26 -27.24 -8.22
C PRO A 100 13.02 -26.96 -6.93
N LYS A 101 13.85 -27.91 -6.50
CA LYS A 101 14.69 -27.75 -5.30
C LYS A 101 15.68 -26.60 -5.44
N ASP A 102 16.14 -26.37 -6.66
CA ASP A 102 17.13 -25.36 -7.01
C ASP A 102 16.56 -24.42 -8.08
N ALA A 103 16.76 -23.12 -7.90
CA ALA A 103 16.52 -22.17 -8.97
C ALA A 103 17.62 -22.32 -10.05
N PRO A 104 17.29 -22.21 -11.34
CA PRO A 104 18.31 -22.18 -12.37
C PRO A 104 19.27 -21.03 -12.09
N LEU A 105 20.57 -21.27 -12.27
CA LEU A 105 21.59 -20.22 -12.25
C LEU A 105 21.39 -19.32 -13.47
N MET A 106 20.41 -18.42 -13.37
CA MET A 106 20.20 -17.37 -14.36
C MET A 106 21.46 -16.51 -14.34
N ARG A 107 22.18 -16.44 -15.47
CA ARG A 107 23.12 -15.34 -15.70
C ARG A 107 22.37 -14.03 -15.43
N VAL A 108 23.08 -13.00 -14.98
CA VAL A 108 22.54 -11.67 -14.64
C VAL A 108 22.06 -10.94 -15.91
N VAL A 109 21.15 -11.53 -16.68
CA VAL A 109 20.53 -10.95 -17.88
C VAL A 109 19.23 -10.23 -17.55
N ASN A 110 18.57 -10.60 -16.44
CA ASN A 110 17.27 -10.05 -16.05
C ASN A 110 17.37 -8.94 -14.98
N ALA A 111 18.57 -8.66 -14.45
CA ALA A 111 18.77 -7.54 -13.54
C ALA A 111 18.91 -6.24 -14.37
N ILE A 112 17.77 -5.72 -14.81
CA ILE A 112 17.71 -4.48 -15.60
C ILE A 112 17.51 -3.34 -14.60
N ASN A 113 18.49 -2.44 -14.49
CA ASN A 113 18.27 -1.15 -13.82
C ASN A 113 17.39 -0.29 -14.72
N PHE A 114 16.19 0.05 -14.25
CA PHE A 114 15.42 1.13 -14.87
C PHE A 114 16.06 2.46 -14.43
N ASN A 115 16.71 3.11 -15.39
CA ASN A 115 17.29 4.44 -15.24
C ASN A 115 16.22 5.52 -15.43
#